data_AF-A0A9Q9BUQ0-F1
#
_entry.id   AF-A0A9Q9BUQ0-F1
#
_cell.length_a   1.000
_cell.length_b   1.000
_cell.length_c   1.000
_cell.angle_alpha   90.00
_cell.angle_beta   90.00
_cell.angle_gamma   90.00
#
_symmetry.space_group_name_H-M   'P 1'
#
loop_
_entity.id
_entity.type
_entity.pdbx_description
1 polymer ?
#
loop_
_entity_poly.entity_id
_entity_poly.type
_entity_poly.pdbx_seq_one_letter_code
_entity_poly.pdbx_strand_id
1 'polypeptide(L)' 'MVSFGVKNVLIKGGHLPNKLINNIVLTENNEIFNFQHLRIFKGNLHGTGCTLSSAIASFMSQKLSIIDVY' A
#
# COMPACT_ATOMS: atom_id res chain seq x y z
N MET A 1 11.11 -4.89 -10.57
CA MET A 1 10.87 -3.66 -9.76
C MET A 1 12.03 -3.40 -8.83
N VAL A 2 12.33 -4.33 -7.90
CA VAL A 2 13.53 -4.21 -7.03
C VAL A 2 14.82 -4.19 -7.86
N SER A 3 14.92 -5.03 -8.90
CA SER A 3 16.02 -5.00 -9.87
C SER A 3 16.17 -3.68 -10.64
N PHE A 4 15.16 -2.81 -10.62
CA PHE A 4 15.18 -1.48 -11.24
C PHE A 4 15.55 -0.37 -10.24
N GLY A 5 16.01 -0.72 -9.03
CA GLY A 5 16.45 0.25 -8.01
C GLY A 5 15.33 0.82 -7.12
N VAL A 6 14.11 0.27 -7.20
CA VAL A 6 13.01 0.67 -6.32
C VAL A 6 13.26 0.16 -4.91
N LYS A 7 13.31 1.08 -3.94
CA LYS A 7 13.55 0.77 -2.53
C LYS A 7 12.38 0.02 -1.87
N ASN A 8 11.15 0.48 -2.07
CA ASN A 8 9.98 -0.12 -1.45
C ASN A 8 8.87 -0.32 -2.48
N VAL A 9 8.17 -1.46 -2.40
CA VAL A 9 7.07 -1.80 -3.32
C VAL A 9 5.82 -2.13 -2.51
N LEU A 10 4.75 -1.37 -2.73
CA LEU A 10 3.41 -1.67 -2.21
C LEU A 10 2.57 -2.34 -3.30
N ILE A 11 2.02 -3.51 -3.01
CA ILE A 11 1.07 -4.24 -3.85
C ILE A 11 -0.28 -4.27 -3.16
N LYS A 12 -1.30 -3.67 -3.79
CA LYS A 12 -2.66 -3.65 -3.26
C LYS A 12 -3.44 -4.89 -3.69
N GLY A 13 -4.08 -5.58 -2.76
CA GLY A 13 -4.94 -6.73 -3.06
C GLY A 13 -6.38 -6.37 -3.47
N GLY A 14 -6.74 -5.08 -3.44
CA GLY A 14 -8.12 -4.60 -3.61
C GLY A 14 -8.76 -4.87 -4.97
N HIS A 15 -8.07 -5.51 -5.92
CA HIS A 15 -8.64 -5.96 -7.19
C HIS A 15 -9.34 -7.33 -7.10
N LEU A 16 -8.92 -8.21 -6.17
CA LEU A 16 -9.47 -9.56 -6.04
C LEU A 16 -10.86 -9.54 -5.37
N PRO A 17 -11.84 -10.37 -5.78
CA PRO A 17 -13.22 -10.31 -5.28
C PRO A 17 -13.43 -10.76 -3.82
N ASN A 18 -12.37 -10.89 -3.04
CA ASN A 18 -12.41 -11.41 -1.67
C ASN A 18 -12.94 -10.37 -0.67
N LYS A 19 -13.61 -10.85 0.38
CA LYS A 19 -14.03 -10.03 1.55
C LYS A 19 -12.84 -9.51 2.35
N LEU A 20 -11.78 -10.30 2.46
CA LEU A 20 -10.53 -9.89 3.09
C LEU A 20 -9.54 -9.49 1.99
N ILE A 21 -9.04 -8.27 2.07
CA ILE A 21 -8.02 -7.75 1.17
C ILE A 21 -6.67 -7.87 1.87
N ASN A 22 -5.72 -8.52 1.20
CA ASN A 22 -4.34 -8.56 1.64
C ASN A 22 -3.49 -7.62 0.79
N ASN A 23 -2.80 -6.69 1.41
CA ASN A 23 -1.82 -5.83 0.76
C ASN A 23 -0.42 -6.21 1.24
N ILE A 24 0.55 -6.08 0.36
CA ILE A 24 1.93 -6.48 0.62
C ILE A 24 2.86 -5.29 0.45
N VAL A 25 3.71 -5.04 1.44
CA VAL A 25 4.84 -4.12 1.32
C VAL A 25 6.13 -4.93 1.31
N LEU A 26 6.94 -4.76 0.27
CA LEU A 26 8.31 -5.24 0.20
C LEU A 26 9.25 -4.06 0.47
N THR A 27 10.14 -4.19 1.46
CA THR A 27 11.09 -3.13 1.82
C THR A 27 12.44 -3.30 1.13
N GLU A 28 13.29 -2.28 1.25
CA GLU A 28 14.65 -2.30 0.68
C GLU A 28 15.53 -3.39 1.28
N ASN A 29 15.19 -3.84 2.50
CA ASN A 29 15.86 -4.92 3.21
C ASN A 29 15.30 -6.31 2.86
N ASN A 30 14.48 -6.42 1.81
CA ASN A 30 13.74 -7.62 1.41
C ASN A 30 12.76 -8.16 2.46
N GLU A 31 12.32 -7.32 3.39
CA GLU A 31 11.28 -7.71 4.35
C GLU A 31 9.91 -7.61 3.71
N ILE A 32 9.05 -8.57 4.03
CA ILE A 32 7.67 -8.63 3.51
C ILE A 32 6.70 -8.40 4.66
N PHE A 33 5.90 -7.35 4.54
CA PHE A 33 4.83 -7.02 5.47
C PHE A 33 3.47 -7.28 4.81
N ASN A 34 2.57 -7.95 5.54
CA ASN A 34 1.21 -8.22 5.10
C ASN A 34 0.22 -7.38 5.90
N PHE A 35 -0.63 -6.64 5.20
CA PHE A 35 -1.66 -5.80 5.79
C PHE A 35 -3.03 -6.27 5.33
N GLN A 36 -3.79 -6.81 6.28
CA GLN A 36 -5.13 -7.33 6.02
C GLN A 36 -6.19 -6.36 6.51
N HIS A 37 -7.21 -6.16 5.68
CA HIS A 37 -8.39 -5.39 6.06
C HIS A 37 -9.63 -5.90 5.34
N LEU A 38 -10.80 -5.56 5.87
CA LEU A 38 -12.07 -5.86 5.22
C LEU A 38 -12.27 -4.99 3.98
N ARG A 39 -12.79 -5.60 2.92
CA ARG A 39 -13.23 -4.88 1.73
C ARG A 39 -14.37 -3.93 2.10
N ILE A 40 -14.18 -2.67 1.73
CA ILE A 40 -15.20 -1.63 1.85
C ILE A 40 -16.03 -1.65 0.56
N PHE A 41 -17.33 -1.93 0.68
CA PHE A 41 -18.25 -2.07 -0.45
C PHE A 41 -19.15 -0.84 -0.69
N LYS A 42 -19.12 0.16 0.19
CA LYS A 42 -20.01 1.33 0.16
C LYS A 42 -19.20 2.62 0.25
N GLY A 43 -19.75 3.70 -0.32
CA GLY A 43 -19.15 5.04 -0.35
C GLY A 43 -18.54 5.40 -1.70
N ASN A 44 -17.85 6.53 -1.75
CA ASN A 44 -17.15 6.99 -2.96
C ASN A 44 -15.80 6.25 -3.09
N LEU A 45 -15.81 5.11 -3.77
CA LEU A 45 -14.64 4.25 -3.92
C LEU A 45 -13.76 4.59 -5.13
N HIS A 46 -14.23 5.52 -5.98
CA HIS A 46 -13.44 6.06 -7.08
C HIS A 46 -12.26 6.88 -6.56
N GLY A 47 -11.09 6.74 -7.18
CA GLY A 47 -9.91 7.52 -6.81
C GLY A 47 -9.20 7.07 -5.52
N THR A 48 -9.70 6.06 -4.81
CA THR A 48 -9.07 5.53 -3.56
C THR A 48 -7.59 5.19 -3.73
N GLY A 49 -7.19 4.69 -4.91
CA GLY A 49 -5.79 4.44 -5.23
C GLY A 49 -4.93 5.70 -5.32
N CYS A 50 -5.45 6.77 -5.93
CA CYS A 50 -4.76 8.05 -6.04
C CYS A 50 -4.63 8.71 -4.67
N THR A 51 -5.72 8.74 -3.89
CA THR A 51 -5.73 9.26 -2.52
C THR A 51 -4.70 8.56 -1.64
N LEU A 52 -4.67 7.22 -1.67
CA LEU A 52 -3.69 6.43 -0.94
C LEU A 52 -2.25 6.77 -1.34
N SER A 53 -1.96 6.83 -2.65
CA SER A 53 -0.62 7.15 -3.14
C SER A 53 -0.17 8.55 -2.73
N SER A 54 -1.07 9.55 -2.79
CA SER A 54 -0.78 10.92 -2.36
C SER A 54 -0.55 11.02 -0.86
N ALA A 55 -1.33 10.28 -0.05
CA ALA A 55 -1.16 10.24 1.40
C ALA A 55 0.20 9.64 1.78
N ILE A 56 0.58 8.50 1.20
CA ILE A 56 1.88 7.85 1.42
C ILE A 56 3.01 8.82 1.05
N ALA A 57 2.96 9.44 -0.13
CA ALA A 57 3.99 10.39 -0.56
C ALA A 57 4.12 11.58 0.40
N SER A 58 2.99 12.13 0.86
CA SER A 58 2.96 13.24 1.82
C SER A 58 3.59 12.86 3.17
N PHE A 59 3.23 11.71 3.73
CA PHE A 59 3.78 11.27 5.02
C PHE A 59 5.26 10.86 4.92
N MET A 60 5.68 10.23 3.83
CA MET A 60 7.10 9.92 3.60
C MET A 60 7.95 11.19 3.45
N SER A 61 7.39 12.29 2.93
CA SER A 61 8.09 13.58 2.88
C SER A 61 8.39 14.14 4.28
N GLN A 62 7.61 13.71 5.28
CA GLN A 62 7.80 14.04 6.70
C GLN A 62 8.76 13.07 7.40
N LYS A 63 9.53 12.28 6.65
CA LYS A 63 10.51 11.28 7.14
C LYS A 63 9.90 10.08 7.87
N LEU A 64 8.62 9.79 7.65
CA LEU A 64 7.99 8.55 8.12
C LEU A 64 8.34 7.39 7.19
N SER A 65 8.49 6.18 7.75
CA SER A 65 8.77 4.99 6.96
C SER A 65 7.53 4.50 6.21
N ILE A 66 7.70 3.70 5.15
CA ILE A 66 6.57 3.11 4.43
C ILE A 66 5.70 2.21 5.33
N ILE A 67 6.30 1.62 6.38
CA ILE A 67 5.61 0.73 7.32
C ILE A 67 4.78 1.53 8.33
N ASP A 68 5.23 2.73 8.71
CA ASP A 68 4.48 3.56 9.66
C ASP A 68 3.26 4.23 9.01
N VAL A 69 3.32 4.48 7.70
CA VAL A 69 2.31 5.27 6.97
C VAL A 69 1.29 4.42 6.23
N TYR A 70 1.49 3.10 6.19
CA TYR A 70 0.64 2.16 5.47
C TYR A 70 -0.06 1.20 6.43
#